data_AF-I7MHR7-F1
#
_entry.id   AF-I7MHR7-F1
#
_cell.length_a   1.000
_cell.length_b   1.000
_cell.length_c   1.000
_cell.angle_alpha   90.00
_cell.angle_beta   90.00
_cell.angle_gamma   90.00
#
_symmetry.space_group_name_H-M   'P 1'
#
loop_
_entity.id
_entity.type
_entity.pdbx_description
1 polymer ?
#
loop_
_entity_poly.entity_id
_entity_poly.type
_entity_poly.pdbx_seq_one_letter_code
_entity_poly.pdbx_strand_id
1 'polypeptide(L)'
;MINLKTFKRQSCIKRDNIVPQNLQIKQRKGLDQVLQGCSFTIKGGERVGCVGRTGAGKSSVIQVIFRMVPVEYGSLVMIDDIDIKRICLNTVRNSMSIISQMPCVFNGTVRRNLYPLDEYSEDQIWQSLKQTNLEEIIKKYQTDQIQI
;
A
#
# COMPACT_ATOMS: atom_id res chain seq x y z
N MET A 1 -17.89 -29.85 -0.43
CA MET A 1 -16.69 -28.98 -0.50
C MET A 1 -17.12 -27.61 -1.01
N ILE A 2 -17.04 -26.58 -0.17
CA ILE A 2 -17.45 -25.22 -0.54
C ILE A 2 -16.29 -24.61 -1.36
N ASN A 3 -16.57 -24.25 -2.61
CA ASN A 3 -15.62 -23.63 -3.51
C ASN A 3 -15.42 -22.15 -3.10
N LEU A 4 -14.32 -21.86 -2.41
CA LEU A 4 -13.97 -20.54 -1.85
C LEU A 4 -13.53 -19.51 -2.92
N LYS A 5 -13.55 -19.84 -4.21
CA LYS A 5 -13.04 -18.97 -5.29
C LYS A 5 -13.97 -17.83 -5.71
N THR A 6 -15.20 -17.73 -5.17
CA THR A 6 -16.22 -16.80 -5.69
C THR A 6 -16.72 -15.75 -4.68
N PHE A 7 -16.10 -15.61 -3.50
CA PHE A 7 -16.47 -14.51 -2.60
C PHE A 7 -15.67 -13.25 -2.96
N LYS A 8 -16.06 -12.56 -4.04
CA LYS A 8 -15.68 -11.15 -4.25
C LYS A 8 -16.27 -10.35 -3.10
N ARG A 9 -15.53 -10.23 -1.99
CA ARG A 9 -15.89 -9.29 -0.92
C ARG A 9 -15.85 -7.90 -1.54
N GLN A 10 -17.00 -7.26 -1.68
CA GLN A 10 -17.05 -5.83 -1.90
C GLN A 10 -16.22 -5.16 -0.80
N SER A 11 -15.23 -4.37 -1.21
CA SER A 11 -14.43 -3.59 -0.28
C SER A 11 -15.36 -2.58 0.39
N CYS A 12 -15.40 -2.57 1.72
CA CYS A 12 -16.13 -1.56 2.48
C CYS A 12 -15.49 -0.16 2.37
N ILE A 13 -14.27 -0.08 1.82
CA ILE A 13 -13.52 1.15 1.61
C ILE A 13 -13.97 1.77 0.26
N LYS A 14 -14.57 2.95 0.36
CA LYS A 14 -15.05 3.84 -0.72
C LYS A 14 -14.00 4.85 -1.19
N ARG A 15 -12.97 5.10 -0.37
CA ARG A 15 -11.87 6.07 -0.61
C ARG A 15 -12.33 7.54 -0.47
N ASP A 16 -13.18 7.82 0.51
CA ASP A 16 -13.73 9.13 0.81
C ASP A 16 -12.84 9.94 1.76
N ASN A 17 -12.28 9.33 2.81
CA ASN A 17 -11.38 10.02 3.74
C ASN A 17 -10.45 9.08 4.52
N ILE A 18 -9.29 9.59 4.91
CA ILE A 18 -8.36 8.99 5.87
C ILE A 18 -8.19 9.97 7.03
N VAL A 19 -8.48 9.53 8.25
CA VAL A 19 -8.47 10.39 9.45
C VAL A 19 -7.66 9.74 10.57
N PRO A 20 -6.34 10.01 10.63
CA PRO A 20 -5.54 9.66 11.78
C PRO A 20 -5.72 10.69 12.91
N GLN A 21 -5.88 10.21 14.12
CA GLN A 21 -6.06 11.03 15.32
C GLN A 21 -5.08 10.59 16.40
N ASN A 22 -4.39 11.56 16.98
CA ASN A 22 -3.43 11.39 18.06
C ASN A 22 -2.44 10.24 17.79
N LEU A 23 -1.89 10.18 16.57
CA LEU A 23 -0.96 9.12 16.18
C LEU A 23 0.31 9.17 17.04
N GLN A 24 0.51 8.09 17.78
CA GLN A 24 1.68 7.84 18.60
C GLN A 24 2.29 6.50 18.20
N ILE A 25 3.60 6.51 17.92
CA ILE A 25 4.32 5.34 17.39
C ILE A 25 5.64 5.18 18.13
N LYS A 26 5.95 3.96 18.55
CA LYS A 26 7.29 3.54 18.96
C LYS A 26 7.84 2.51 17.97
N GLN A 27 9.08 2.68 17.53
CA GLN A 27 9.77 1.70 16.67
C GLN A 27 10.01 0.37 17.39
N ARG A 28 10.33 0.45 18.68
CA ARG A 28 10.54 -0.71 19.55
C ARG A 28 10.08 -0.37 20.96
N LYS A 29 9.57 -1.36 21.68
CA LYS A 29 9.28 -1.22 23.11
C LYS A 29 10.54 -0.74 23.85
N GLY A 30 10.38 0.27 24.70
CA GLY A 30 11.47 0.84 25.49
C GLY A 30 12.27 1.97 24.81
N LEU A 31 11.96 2.30 23.56
CA LEU A 31 12.50 3.50 22.90
C LEU A 31 11.52 4.67 22.95
N ASP A 32 12.06 5.86 22.70
CA ASP A 32 11.28 7.08 22.55
C ASP A 32 10.29 6.98 21.38
N GLN A 33 9.22 7.77 21.50
CA GLN A 33 8.19 7.87 20.48
C GLN A 33 8.74 8.58 19.23
N VAL A 34 8.52 7.96 18.06
CA VAL A 34 8.85 8.52 16.75
C VAL A 34 7.80 9.54 16.30
N LEU A 35 6.53 9.32 16.66
CA LEU A 35 5.44 10.28 16.51
C LEU A 35 4.76 10.48 17.85
N GLN A 36 4.43 11.74 18.16
CA GLN A 36 3.92 12.17 19.46
C GLN A 36 2.61 12.98 19.27
N GLY A 37 1.55 12.33 18.79
CA GLY A 37 0.22 12.93 18.72
C GLY A 37 -0.08 13.65 17.41
N CYS A 38 0.21 13.01 16.27
CA CYS A 38 -0.11 13.58 14.95
C CYS A 38 -1.58 13.34 14.57
N SER A 39 -2.32 14.40 14.24
CA SER A 39 -3.73 14.35 13.81
C SER A 39 -3.91 15.12 12.52
N PHE A 40 -4.60 14.53 11.54
CA PHE A 40 -4.91 15.20 10.28
C PHE A 40 -6.05 14.49 9.55
N THR A 41 -6.51 15.06 8.45
CA THR A 41 -7.52 14.48 7.57
C THR A 41 -7.08 14.62 6.13
N ILE A 42 -7.18 13.52 5.37
CA ILE A 42 -6.97 13.48 3.92
C ILE A 42 -8.30 13.11 3.29
N LYS A 43 -8.83 13.94 2.40
CA LYS A 43 -10.08 13.67 1.68
C LYS A 43 -9.80 12.90 0.38
N GLY A 44 -10.81 12.19 -0.10
CA GLY A 44 -10.81 11.49 -1.37
C GLY A 44 -10.47 12.44 -2.51
N GLY A 45 -9.52 12.03 -3.36
CA GLY A 45 -9.03 12.84 -4.48
C GLY A 45 -8.00 13.91 -4.11
N GLU A 46 -7.70 14.13 -2.83
CA GLU A 46 -6.64 15.06 -2.44
C GLU A 46 -5.23 14.51 -2.74
N ARG A 47 -4.35 15.41 -3.17
CA ARG A 47 -2.91 15.15 -3.31
C ARG A 47 -2.18 15.85 -2.17
N VAL A 48 -1.62 15.06 -1.25
CA VAL A 48 -0.97 15.58 -0.04
C VAL A 48 0.54 15.31 -0.10
N GLY A 49 1.33 16.37 0.10
CA GLY A 49 2.78 16.27 0.28
C GLY A 49 3.15 16.22 1.76
N CYS A 50 4.00 15.27 2.16
CA CYS A 50 4.54 15.19 3.52
C CYS A 50 6.01 15.64 3.52
N VAL A 51 6.31 16.74 4.20
CA VAL A 51 7.65 17.36 4.25
C VAL A 51 8.22 17.38 5.66
N GLY A 52 9.55 17.40 5.77
CA GLY A 52 10.27 17.45 7.04
C GLY A 52 11.65 16.78 6.96
N ARG A 53 12.49 17.01 7.97
CA ARG A 53 13.84 16.44 8.05
C ARG A 53 13.83 14.90 8.02
N THR A 54 14.96 14.29 7.67
CA THR A 54 15.16 12.84 7.83
C THR A 54 14.93 12.45 9.30
N GLY A 55 14.24 11.34 9.53
CA GLY A 55 13.88 10.89 10.88
C GLY A 55 12.60 11.51 11.47
N ALA A 56 11.97 12.50 10.81
CA ALA A 56 10.76 13.16 11.31
C ALA A 56 9.48 12.29 11.31
N GLY A 57 9.59 10.97 11.10
CA GLY A 57 8.44 10.06 11.17
C GLY A 57 7.53 10.01 9.94
N LYS A 58 7.89 10.65 8.81
CA LYS A 58 7.09 10.66 7.57
C LYS A 58 6.74 9.25 7.07
N SER A 59 7.74 8.37 6.96
CA SER A 59 7.53 6.97 6.57
C SER A 59 6.76 6.19 7.65
N SER A 60 6.92 6.55 8.93
CA SER A 60 6.21 5.91 10.03
C SER A 60 4.70 6.16 9.97
N VAL A 61 4.27 7.36 9.55
CA VAL A 61 2.86 7.67 9.29
C VAL A 61 2.28 6.71 8.24
N ILE A 62 2.99 6.56 7.11
CA ILE A 62 2.57 5.67 6.01
C ILE A 62 2.50 4.22 6.51
N GLN A 63 3.52 3.75 7.24
CA GLN A 63 3.54 2.40 7.80
C GLN A 63 2.34 2.12 8.71
N VAL A 64 1.89 3.09 9.50
CA VAL A 64 0.71 2.95 10.35
C VAL A 64 -0.59 2.90 9.56
N ILE A 65 -0.75 3.76 8.55
CA ILE A 65 -1.94 3.76 7.68
C ILE A 65 -2.07 2.39 6.97
N PHE A 66 -0.96 1.81 6.53
CA PHE A 66 -0.90 0.46 5.96
C PHE A 66 -0.97 -0.70 6.97
N ARG A 67 -1.12 -0.39 8.27
CA ARG A 67 -1.10 -1.36 9.38
C ARG A 67 0.12 -2.28 9.32
N MET A 68 1.29 -1.72 9.01
CA MET A 68 2.58 -2.42 9.06
C MET A 68 3.17 -2.39 10.47
N VAL A 69 2.90 -1.33 11.24
CA VAL A 69 3.38 -1.13 12.61
C VAL A 69 2.17 -0.85 13.51
N PRO A 70 2.12 -1.40 14.74
CA PRO A 70 1.06 -1.09 15.69
C PRO A 70 1.18 0.37 16.18
N VAL A 71 0.05 0.96 16.53
CA VAL A 71 -0.02 2.27 17.18
C VAL A 71 -0.12 2.11 18.70
N GLU A 72 0.32 3.12 19.44
CA GLU A 72 0.17 3.17 20.89
C GLU A 72 -1.30 3.38 21.31
N TYR A 73 -1.58 3.21 22.60
CA TYR A 73 -2.90 3.46 23.16
C TYR A 73 -3.33 4.92 22.92
N GLY A 74 -4.62 5.14 22.65
CA GLY A 74 -5.18 6.46 22.35
C GLY A 74 -4.95 6.96 20.92
N SER A 75 -4.23 6.21 20.08
CA SER A 75 -4.15 6.46 18.63
C SER A 75 -5.33 5.81 17.90
N LEU A 76 -5.94 6.56 16.99
CA LEU A 76 -7.02 6.09 16.12
C LEU A 76 -6.67 6.37 14.66
N VAL A 77 -7.01 5.45 13.76
CA VAL A 77 -6.90 5.66 12.32
C VAL A 77 -8.18 5.17 11.67
N MET A 78 -8.88 6.07 11.00
CA MET A 78 -10.12 5.77 10.31
C MET A 78 -9.93 5.88 8.79
N ILE A 79 -10.59 4.98 8.07
CA ILE A 79 -10.80 5.07 6.63
C ILE A 79 -12.31 4.98 6.40
N ASP A 80 -12.89 6.00 5.76
CA ASP A 80 -14.34 6.07 5.49
C ASP A 80 -15.18 5.88 6.76
N ASP A 81 -14.78 6.59 7.83
CA ASP A 81 -15.39 6.57 9.18
C ASP A 81 -15.35 5.20 9.90
N ILE A 82 -14.57 4.24 9.39
CA ILE A 82 -14.36 2.93 10.01
C ILE A 82 -12.95 2.86 10.56
N ASP A 83 -12.80 2.50 11.84
CA ASP A 83 -11.48 2.19 12.42
C ASP A 83 -10.83 1.05 11.63
N ILE A 84 -9.63 1.30 11.09
CA ILE A 84 -8.90 0.33 10.27
C ILE A 84 -8.60 -0.96 11.02
N LYS A 85 -8.56 -0.96 12.37
CA LYS A 85 -8.38 -2.16 13.20
C LYS A 85 -9.55 -3.14 13.05
N ARG A 86 -10.75 -2.63 12.72
CA ARG A 86 -11.99 -3.42 12.53
C ARG A 86 -12.12 -3.98 11.11
N ILE A 87 -11.31 -3.52 10.17
CA ILE A 87 -11.29 -3.99 8.78
C ILE A 87 -10.32 -5.17 8.64
N CYS A 88 -10.63 -6.12 7.76
CA CYS A 88 -9.69 -7.19 7.41
C CYS A 88 -8.41 -6.58 6.81
N LEU A 89 -7.24 -7.05 7.26
CA LEU A 89 -5.94 -6.52 6.81
C LEU A 89 -5.78 -6.57 5.28
N ASN A 90 -6.25 -7.65 4.65
CA ASN A 90 -6.18 -7.81 3.20
C ASN A 90 -7.04 -6.75 2.47
N THR A 91 -8.20 -6.41 3.02
CA THR A 91 -9.07 -5.36 2.45
C THR A 91 -8.38 -3.99 2.51
N VAL A 92 -7.76 -3.65 3.64
CA VAL A 92 -7.00 -2.38 3.80
C VAL A 92 -5.81 -2.32 2.84
N ARG A 93 -5.05 -3.42 2.70
CA ARG A 93 -3.86 -3.45 1.84
C ARG A 93 -4.19 -3.51 0.35
N ASN A 94 -5.33 -4.09 -0.04
CA ASN A 94 -5.77 -4.10 -1.43
C ASN A 94 -6.44 -2.79 -1.86
N SER A 95 -6.87 -1.93 -0.92
CA SER A 95 -7.49 -0.64 -1.25
C SER A 95 -6.48 0.47 -1.53
N MET A 96 -5.20 0.28 -1.19
CA MET A 96 -4.13 1.27 -1.28
C MET A 96 -2.85 0.66 -1.86
N SER A 97 -2.06 1.46 -2.57
CA SER A 97 -0.77 1.05 -3.12
C SER A 97 0.36 1.86 -2.49
N ILE A 98 1.52 1.23 -2.30
CA ILE A 98 2.74 1.87 -1.79
C ILE A 98 3.90 1.56 -2.73
N ILE A 99 4.72 2.56 -3.02
CA ILE A 99 6.00 2.40 -3.73
C ILE A 99 7.10 2.39 -2.67
N SER A 100 7.92 1.35 -2.66
CA SER A 100 9.02 1.24 -1.70
C SER A 100 10.11 2.27 -2.00
N GLN A 101 10.83 2.70 -0.96
CA GLN A 101 11.98 3.60 -1.12
C GLN A 101 13.14 2.91 -1.85
N MET A 102 13.27 1.59 -1.71
CA MET A 102 14.27 0.78 -2.39
C MET A 102 13.53 -0.31 -3.18
N PRO A 103 13.69 -0.39 -4.51
CA PRO A 103 13.04 -1.42 -5.30
C PRO A 103 13.63 -2.80 -4.97
N CYS A 104 12.78 -3.81 -4.93
CA CYS A 104 13.21 -5.22 -4.85
C CYS A 104 12.55 -5.98 -5.99
N VAL A 105 13.33 -6.81 -6.67
CA VAL A 105 12.88 -7.68 -7.76
C VAL A 105 13.24 -9.10 -7.36
N PHE A 106 12.29 -10.01 -7.52
CA PHE A 106 12.46 -11.43 -7.28
C PHE A 106 12.99 -12.13 -8.54
N ASN A 107 13.77 -13.19 -8.35
CA ASN A 107 14.16 -14.04 -9.48
C ASN A 107 12.91 -14.63 -10.15
N GLY A 108 12.88 -14.55 -11.48
CA GLY A 108 11.78 -15.03 -12.31
C GLY A 108 11.43 -14.04 -13.41
N THR A 109 10.30 -14.29 -14.06
CA THR A 109 9.83 -13.46 -15.18
C THR A 109 9.44 -12.06 -14.73
N VAL A 110 9.46 -11.11 -15.67
CA VAL A 110 8.87 -9.77 -15.47
C VAL A 110 7.40 -9.87 -15.06
N ARG A 111 6.61 -10.75 -15.70
CA ARG A 111 5.20 -10.99 -15.36
C ARG A 111 5.00 -11.31 -13.89
N ARG A 112 5.74 -12.30 -13.37
CA ARG A 112 5.65 -12.73 -11.97
C ARG A 112 6.04 -11.64 -10.97
N ASN A 113 6.94 -10.74 -11.36
CA ASN A 113 7.30 -9.58 -10.55
C ASN A 113 6.23 -8.47 -10.58
N LEU A 114 5.54 -8.30 -11.70
CA LEU A 114 4.43 -7.35 -11.82
C LEU A 114 3.16 -7.86 -11.12
N TYR A 115 2.81 -9.12 -11.34
CA TYR A 115 1.56 -9.74 -10.88
C TYR A 115 1.78 -11.21 -10.49
N PRO A 116 2.16 -11.48 -9.23
CA PRO A 116 2.51 -12.84 -8.79
C PRO A 116 1.34 -13.82 -8.71
N LEU A 117 0.10 -13.34 -8.83
CA LEU A 117 -1.12 -14.15 -8.75
C LEU A 117 -1.73 -14.49 -10.13
N ASP A 118 -1.11 -14.01 -11.22
CA ASP A 118 -1.59 -14.22 -12.60
C ASP A 118 -3.06 -13.83 -12.84
N GLU A 119 -3.56 -12.83 -12.09
CA GLU A 119 -4.96 -12.37 -12.13
C GLU A 119 -5.28 -11.44 -13.31
N TYR A 120 -4.26 -11.02 -14.08
CA TYR A 120 -4.39 -10.02 -15.15
C TYR A 120 -4.05 -10.62 -16.52
N SER A 121 -4.82 -10.22 -17.53
CA SER A 121 -4.56 -10.56 -18.93
C SER A 121 -3.30 -9.86 -19.45
N GLU A 122 -2.68 -10.42 -20.49
CA GLU A 122 -1.51 -9.81 -21.15
C GLU A 122 -1.79 -8.37 -21.59
N ASP A 123 -2.96 -8.10 -22.18
CA ASP A 123 -3.35 -6.75 -22.62
C ASP A 123 -3.33 -5.74 -21.47
N GLN A 124 -3.82 -6.13 -20.29
CA GLN A 124 -3.79 -5.27 -19.10
C GLN A 124 -2.36 -4.99 -18.63
N ILE A 125 -1.49 -6.00 -18.68
CA ILE A 125 -0.08 -5.86 -18.31
C ILE A 125 0.63 -4.91 -19.28
N TRP A 126 0.48 -5.13 -20.59
CA TRP A 126 1.06 -4.26 -21.62
C TRP A 126 0.53 -2.83 -21.54
N GLN A 127 -0.76 -2.64 -21.25
CA GLN A 127 -1.33 -1.32 -21.01
C GLN A 127 -0.67 -0.62 -19.81
N SER A 128 -0.44 -1.33 -18.70
CA SER A 128 0.26 -0.78 -17.55
C SER A 128 1.72 -0.42 -17.89
N LEU A 129 2.42 -1.28 -18.62
CA LEU A 129 3.80 -1.05 -19.04
C LEU A 129 3.94 0.17 -19.96
N LYS A 130 2.94 0.41 -20.81
CA LYS A 130 2.85 1.60 -21.66
C LYS A 130 2.65 2.87 -20.82
N GLN A 131 1.76 2.82 -19.83
CA GLN A 131 1.52 3.95 -18.91
C GLN A 131 2.74 4.31 -18.05
N THR A 132 3.63 3.35 -17.80
CA THR A 132 4.88 3.55 -17.05
C THR A 132 6.12 3.72 -17.93
N ASN A 133 5.96 3.84 -19.26
CA ASN A 133 7.06 3.98 -20.22
C ASN A 133 8.10 2.82 -20.20
N LEU A 134 7.67 1.61 -19.83
CA LEU A 134 8.53 0.41 -19.76
C LEU A 134 8.36 -0.53 -20.95
N GLU A 135 7.32 -0.34 -21.77
CA GLU A 135 6.98 -1.20 -22.91
C GLU A 135 8.17 -1.44 -23.86
N GLU A 136 8.79 -0.37 -24.36
CA GLU A 136 9.89 -0.45 -25.32
C GLU A 136 11.15 -1.09 -24.73
N ILE A 137 11.42 -0.86 -23.44
CA ILE A 137 12.54 -1.47 -22.72
C ILE A 137 12.34 -2.98 -22.69
N ILE A 138 11.15 -3.43 -22.31
CA ILE A 138 10.83 -4.86 -22.20
C ILE A 138 10.90 -5.56 -23.56
N LYS A 139 10.33 -4.96 -24.61
CA LYS A 139 10.41 -5.51 -25.97
C LYS A 139 11.86 -5.65 -26.45
N LYS A 140 12.71 -4.66 -26.16
CA LYS A 140 14.13 -4.69 -26.52
C LYS A 140 14.88 -5.86 -25.87
N TYR A 141 14.53 -6.22 -24.65
CA TYR A 141 15.24 -7.25 -23.88
C TYR A 141 14.54 -8.63 -23.89
N GLN A 142 13.49 -8.83 -24.68
CA GLN A 142 12.80 -10.13 -24.81
C GLN A 142 13.80 -11.25 -25.16
N THR A 143 14.18 -11.96 -24.11
CA THR A 143 14.95 -13.21 -24.10
C THR A 143 14.10 -14.20 -23.32
N ASP A 144 14.37 -15.50 -23.38
CA ASP A 144 13.56 -16.59 -22.80
C ASP A 144 13.17 -16.44 -21.30
N GLN A 145 13.75 -15.48 -20.58
CA GLN A 145 13.45 -15.07 -19.19
C GLN A 145 12.28 -14.06 -19.06
N ILE A 146 11.80 -13.47 -20.15
CA ILE A 146 10.74 -12.44 -20.17
C ILE A 146 9.48 -13.03 -20.81
N GLN A 147 8.86 -14.00 -20.13
CA GLN A 147 7.49 -14.39 -20.45
C GLN A 147 6.56 -13.38 -19.76
N ILE A 148 6.03 -12.45 -20.56
CA ILE A 148 4.84 -11.66 -20.21
C ILE A 148 3.61 -12.43 -20.65
#